data_AF-A0A832Z7V2-F1
#
_entry.id   AF-A0A832Z7V2-F1
#
_cell.length_a   1.000
_cell.length_b   1.000
_cell.length_c   1.000
_cell.angle_alpha   90.00
_cell.angle_beta   90.00
_cell.angle_gamma   90.00
#
_symmetry.space_group_name_H-M   'P 1'
#
loop_
_entity.id
_entity.type
_entity.pdbx_description
1 polymer ?
#
loop_
_entity_poly.entity_id
_entity_poly.type
_entity_poly.pdbx_seq_one_letter_code
_entity_poly.pdbx_strand_id
1 'polypeptide(L)'
;MGRGQGLPLNTIVLAALAVLVLLLVVGFTTGSLSKLFKGLGSQTSGIDLETARTTCNRYCTELKNMEAAGTLTTDIVRNSRYVTSVFPIDLNNDGKLSQEEKNLHCWQKPINVPCSVTIRSATGQVIVCQPYNDRVFECRQG
;
A
#
# COMPACT_ATOMS: atom_id res chain seq x y z
N MET A 1 -60.13 -34.97 -11.40
CA MET A 1 -59.98 -34.93 -9.93
C MET A 1 -58.50 -34.77 -9.60
N GLY A 2 -58.07 -33.54 -9.31
CA GLY A 2 -56.66 -33.22 -9.05
C GLY A 2 -56.23 -33.69 -7.66
N ARG A 3 -55.17 -34.49 -7.60
CA ARG A 3 -54.56 -35.00 -6.36
C ARG A 3 -53.68 -33.90 -5.75
N GLY A 4 -54.26 -33.08 -4.87
CA GLY A 4 -53.51 -32.22 -3.95
C GLY A 4 -52.98 -33.07 -2.80
N GLN A 5 -51.85 -33.74 -3.01
CA GLN A 5 -51.14 -34.42 -1.94
C GLN A 5 -50.35 -33.34 -1.18
N GLY A 6 -50.82 -32.98 0.02
CA GLY A 6 -50.13 -32.02 0.89
C GLY A 6 -48.71 -32.52 1.14
N LEU A 7 -47.71 -31.78 0.66
CA LEU A 7 -46.33 -32.12 0.94
C LEU A 7 -46.13 -32.05 2.46
N PRO A 8 -45.64 -33.13 3.11
CA PRO A 8 -45.36 -33.08 4.53
C PRO A 8 -44.41 -31.91 4.78
N LEU A 9 -44.64 -31.13 5.84
CA LEU A 9 -43.91 -29.88 6.14
C LEU A 9 -42.38 -30.02 6.01
N ASN A 10 -41.85 -31.21 6.30
CA ASN A 10 -40.44 -31.55 6.14
C ASN A 10 -39.93 -31.41 4.69
N THR A 11 -40.74 -31.74 3.68
CA THR A 11 -40.35 -31.64 2.27
C THR A 11 -40.30 -30.18 1.80
N ILE A 12 -41.19 -29.32 2.32
CA ILE A 12 -41.15 -27.87 2.02
C ILE A 12 -39.88 -27.25 2.61
N VAL A 13 -39.52 -27.63 3.84
CA VAL A 13 -38.28 -27.17 4.50
C VAL A 13 -37.05 -27.65 3.73
N LEU A 14 -37.03 -28.92 3.32
CA LEU A 14 -35.93 -29.48 2.51
C LEU A 14 -35.80 -28.79 1.14
N ALA A 15 -36.92 -28.49 0.48
CA ALA A 15 -36.93 -27.78 -0.79
C ALA A 15 -36.38 -26.35 -0.63
N ALA A 16 -36.77 -25.64 0.43
CA ALA A 16 -36.25 -24.30 0.72
C ALA A 16 -34.74 -24.32 0.99
N LEU A 17 -34.24 -25.29 1.78
CA LEU A 17 -32.80 -25.45 2.04
C LEU A 17 -32.01 -25.78 0.76
N ALA A 18 -32.55 -26.65 -0.10
CA ALA A 18 -31.92 -27.00 -1.37
C ALA A 18 -31.80 -25.78 -2.30
N VAL A 19 -32.85 -24.95 -2.40
CA VAL A 19 -32.82 -23.70 -3.18
C VAL A 19 -31.80 -22.71 -2.60
N LEU A 20 -31.70 -22.60 -1.28
CA LEU A 20 -30.77 -21.71 -0.60
C LEU A 20 -29.31 -22.11 -0.87
N VAL A 21 -29.00 -23.41 -0.80
CA VAL A 21 -27.67 -23.94 -1.16
C VAL A 21 -27.37 -23.69 -2.64
N LEU A 22 -28.35 -23.88 -3.52
CA LEU A 22 -28.17 -23.68 -4.96
C LEU A 22 -27.89 -22.20 -5.29
N LEU A 23 -28.53 -21.25 -4.59
CA LEU A 23 -28.23 -19.82 -4.70
C LEU A 23 -26.81 -19.48 -4.25
N LEU A 24 -26.31 -20.11 -3.18
CA LEU A 24 -24.92 -19.93 -2.74
C LEU A 24 -23.95 -20.46 -3.79
N VAL A 25 -24.18 -21.67 -4.31
CA VAL A 25 -23.32 -22.27 -5.35
C VAL A 25 -23.30 -21.41 -6.61
N VAL A 26 -24.45 -20.94 -7.09
CA VAL A 26 -24.51 -20.06 -8.26
C VAL A 26 -23.84 -18.71 -7.98
N GLY A 27 -24.03 -18.14 -6.79
CA GLY A 27 -23.41 -16.87 -6.39
C GLY A 27 -21.87 -16.93 -6.29
N PHE A 28 -21.32 -18.04 -5.80
CA PHE A 28 -19.88 -18.26 -5.75
C PHE A 28 -19.28 -18.66 -7.12
N THR A 29 -19.99 -19.45 -7.94
CA THR A 29 -19.48 -19.94 -9.24
C THR A 29 -19.55 -18.91 -10.36
N THR A 30 -20.48 -17.94 -10.31
CA THR A 30 -20.60 -16.88 -11.34
C THR A 30 -19.55 -15.77 -11.22
N GLY A 31 -18.67 -15.80 -10.21
CA GLY A 31 -17.58 -14.81 -10.06
C GLY A 31 -18.04 -13.36 -9.90
N SER A 32 -19.34 -13.13 -9.69
CA SER A 32 -19.96 -11.81 -9.54
C SER A 32 -19.49 -11.10 -8.27
N LEU A 33 -19.22 -11.87 -7.22
CA LEU A 33 -18.77 -11.33 -5.94
C LEU A 33 -17.42 -10.60 -6.06
N SER A 34 -16.49 -11.08 -6.90
CA SER A 34 -15.23 -10.37 -7.19
C SER A 34 -15.42 -9.06 -7.96
N LYS A 35 -16.54 -8.90 -8.69
CA LYS A 35 -16.88 -7.65 -9.40
C LYS A 35 -17.63 -6.67 -8.50
N LEU A 36 -18.42 -7.15 -7.54
CA LEU A 36 -19.09 -6.31 -6.55
C LEU A 36 -18.11 -5.78 -5.49
N PHE A 37 -17.10 -6.56 -5.09
CA PHE A 37 -16.01 -6.05 -4.24
C PHE A 37 -15.05 -5.08 -4.93
N LYS A 38 -15.04 -5.01 -6.28
CA LYS A 38 -14.38 -3.92 -7.01
C LYS A 38 -15.11 -2.58 -6.89
N GLY A 39 -16.40 -2.59 -6.51
CA GLY A 39 -17.23 -1.39 -6.39
C GLY A 39 -17.42 -0.87 -4.96
N LEU A 40 -17.13 -1.67 -3.93
CA LEU A 40 -17.16 -1.22 -2.52
C LEU A 40 -15.89 -0.47 -2.08
N GLY A 41 -14.83 -0.49 -2.89
CA GLY A 41 -13.69 0.40 -2.73
C GLY A 41 -13.92 1.68 -3.53
N SER A 42 -14.87 2.52 -3.12
CA SER A 42 -14.96 3.90 -3.62
C SER A 42 -13.67 4.64 -3.27
N GLN A 43 -12.69 4.45 -4.14
CA GLN A 43 -11.67 5.39 -4.59
C GLN A 43 -11.48 6.61 -3.69
N THR A 44 -10.82 6.42 -2.55
CA THR A 44 -9.72 7.32 -2.25
C THR A 44 -8.57 6.78 -3.06
N SER A 45 -8.37 7.31 -4.27
CA SER A 45 -7.35 6.82 -5.20
C SER A 45 -5.93 7.11 -4.71
N GLY A 46 -5.66 7.21 -3.41
CA GLY A 46 -4.33 7.44 -2.87
C GLY A 46 -4.29 7.25 -1.35
N ILE A 47 -3.07 7.15 -0.82
CA ILE A 47 -2.81 7.29 0.61
C ILE A 47 -2.93 8.77 0.99
N ASP A 48 -3.41 9.06 2.19
CA ASP A 48 -3.41 10.42 2.72
C ASP A 48 -1.98 10.93 2.95
N LEU A 49 -1.77 12.23 2.72
CA LEU A 49 -0.46 12.87 2.81
C LEU A 49 0.17 12.73 4.20
N GLU A 50 -0.63 12.83 5.28
CA GLU A 50 -0.12 12.72 6.65
C GLU A 50 0.31 11.29 6.98
N THR A 51 -0.40 10.30 6.43
CA THR A 51 -0.01 8.89 6.55
C THR A 51 1.30 8.62 5.82
N ALA A 52 1.48 9.18 4.62
CA ALA A 52 2.74 9.10 3.88
C ALA A 52 3.89 9.74 4.68
N ARG A 53 3.68 10.94 5.23
CA ARG A 53 4.67 11.63 6.09
C ARG A 53 5.06 10.83 7.31
N THR A 54 4.09 10.32 8.05
CA THR A 54 4.33 9.50 9.26
C THR A 54 5.14 8.25 8.90
N THR A 55 4.80 7.61 7.78
CA THR A 55 5.51 6.42 7.28
C THR A 55 6.95 6.76 6.89
N CYS A 56 7.16 7.85 6.17
CA CYS A 56 8.48 8.31 5.76
C CYS A 56 9.36 8.71 6.95
N ASN A 57 8.80 9.36 7.98
CA ASN A 57 9.51 9.66 9.22
C ASN A 57 9.99 8.36 9.89
N ARG A 58 9.12 7.34 9.96
CA ARG A 58 9.52 6.03 10.51
C ARG A 58 10.66 5.39 9.71
N TYR A 59 10.61 5.44 8.37
CA TYR A 59 11.69 4.91 7.53
C TYR A 59 13.01 5.68 7.71
N CYS A 60 12.95 7.00 7.88
CA CYS A 60 14.13 7.78 8.20
C CYS A 60 14.70 7.42 9.56
N THR A 61 13.86 7.27 10.59
CA THR A 61 14.28 6.83 11.93
C THR A 61 14.95 5.46 11.89
N GLU A 62 14.46 4.53 11.06
CA GLU A 62 15.09 3.23 10.85
C GLU A 62 16.53 3.35 10.33
N LEU A 63 16.74 4.20 9.32
CA LEU A 63 18.08 4.49 8.79
C LEU A 63 18.98 5.15 9.83
N LYS A 64 18.43 6.09 10.61
CA LYS A 64 19.14 6.76 11.71
C LYS A 64 19.59 5.81 12.80
N ASN A 65 18.77 4.81 13.11
CA ASN A 65 19.13 3.77 14.07
C ASN A 65 20.28 2.89 13.54
N MET A 66 20.27 2.55 12.24
CA MET A 66 21.38 1.82 11.62
C MET A 66 22.67 2.64 11.54
N GLU A 67 22.56 3.95 11.29
CA GLU A 67 23.68 4.90 11.37
C GLU A 67 24.30 4.88 12.77
N ALA A 68 23.46 5.01 13.81
CA ALA A 68 23.91 4.98 15.21
C ALA A 68 24.52 3.63 15.60
N ALA A 69 24.02 2.52 15.04
CA ALA A 69 24.55 1.18 15.26
C ALA A 69 25.84 0.89 14.46
N GLY A 70 26.25 1.78 13.54
CA GLY A 70 27.43 1.59 12.70
C GLY A 70 27.28 0.47 11.65
N THR A 71 26.06 0.02 11.36
CA THR A 71 25.77 -1.05 10.39
C THR A 71 25.36 -0.51 9.02
N LEU A 72 25.20 0.80 8.90
CA LEU A 72 24.73 1.43 7.69
C LEU A 72 25.78 1.39 6.57
N THR A 73 25.39 0.96 5.38
CA THR A 73 26.19 1.01 4.16
C THR A 73 25.44 1.74 3.04
N THR A 74 26.14 2.13 1.97
CA THR A 74 25.53 2.81 0.84
C THR A 74 24.46 1.95 0.15
N ASP A 75 24.68 0.64 0.10
CA ASP A 75 23.73 -0.30 -0.48
C ASP A 75 22.48 -0.46 0.38
N ILE A 76 22.63 -0.46 1.72
CA ILE A 76 21.50 -0.46 2.65
C ILE A 76 20.66 0.81 2.46
N VAL A 77 21.29 1.98 2.33
CA VAL A 77 20.56 3.23 2.10
C VAL A 77 19.83 3.20 0.76
N ARG A 78 20.50 2.83 -0.34
CA ARG A 78 19.90 2.80 -1.69
C ARG A 78 18.71 1.84 -1.79
N ASN A 79 18.77 0.72 -1.07
CA ASN A 79 17.69 -0.28 -1.05
C ASN A 79 16.72 -0.09 0.12
N SER A 80 16.86 0.99 0.89
CA SER A 80 16.01 1.23 2.04
C SER A 80 14.59 1.59 1.63
N ARG A 81 13.63 1.29 2.50
CA ARG A 81 12.24 1.70 2.30
C ARG A 81 12.08 3.21 2.17
N TYR A 82 12.95 4.00 2.80
CA TYR A 82 12.93 5.45 2.62
C TYR A 82 13.19 5.85 1.16
N VAL A 83 14.15 5.19 0.49
CA VAL A 83 14.54 5.49 -0.90
C VAL A 83 13.60 4.84 -1.92
N THR A 84 13.24 3.58 -1.72
CA THR A 84 12.55 2.79 -2.74
C THR A 84 11.03 2.87 -2.68
N SER A 85 10.45 3.32 -1.56
CA SER A 85 8.99 3.39 -1.44
C SER A 85 8.46 4.57 -2.25
N VAL A 86 7.35 4.32 -2.93
CA VAL A 86 6.56 5.32 -3.63
C VAL A 86 5.17 5.37 -3.01
N PHE A 87 4.62 6.58 -2.92
CA PHE A 87 3.33 6.84 -2.30
C PHE A 87 2.39 7.43 -3.35
N PRO A 88 1.31 6.72 -3.71
CA PRO A 88 0.28 7.27 -4.58
C PRO A 88 -0.60 8.23 -3.79
N ILE A 89 -0.55 9.54 -4.05
CA ILE A 89 -1.33 10.54 -3.32
C ILE A 89 -2.14 11.36 -4.32
N ASP A 90 -3.46 11.35 -4.18
CA ASP A 90 -4.36 12.20 -4.95
C ASP A 90 -4.32 13.62 -4.36
N LEU A 91 -3.62 14.55 -5.03
CA LEU A 91 -3.36 15.90 -4.51
C LEU A 91 -4.47 16.88 -4.88
N ASN A 92 -5.16 16.62 -5.99
CA ASN A 92 -6.22 17.48 -6.49
C ASN A 92 -7.62 17.00 -6.05
N ASN A 93 -7.71 15.84 -5.38
CA ASN A 93 -8.93 15.18 -4.95
C ASN A 93 -9.91 14.93 -6.10
N ASP A 94 -9.41 14.67 -7.31
CA ASP A 94 -10.24 14.39 -8.48
C ASP A 94 -10.65 12.90 -8.59
N GLY A 95 -10.20 12.09 -7.61
CA GLY A 95 -10.46 10.66 -7.54
C GLY A 95 -9.59 9.84 -8.49
N LYS A 96 -8.59 10.44 -9.15
CA LYS A 96 -7.65 9.79 -10.06
C LYS A 96 -6.22 10.15 -9.67
N LEU A 97 -5.31 9.25 -10.01
CA LEU A 97 -3.88 9.52 -9.89
C LEU A 97 -3.29 9.82 -11.26
N SER A 98 -2.71 11.01 -11.40
CA SER A 98 -1.78 11.30 -12.48
C SER A 98 -0.50 10.45 -12.37
N GLN A 99 0.33 10.46 -13.41
CA GLN A 99 1.59 9.71 -13.37
C GLN A 99 2.57 10.24 -12.32
N GLU A 100 2.49 11.54 -12.02
CA GLU A 100 3.32 12.22 -11.03
C GLU A 100 2.86 11.88 -9.61
N GLU A 101 1.55 11.83 -9.38
CA GLU A 101 0.93 11.49 -8.10
C GLU A 101 1.13 10.02 -7.70
N LYS A 102 1.40 9.13 -8.65
CA LYS A 102 1.63 7.69 -8.39
C LYS A 102 2.99 7.39 -7.77
N ASN A 103 3.99 8.22 -8.04
CA ASN A 103 5.40 7.88 -7.82
C ASN A 103 6.11 8.90 -6.93
N LEU A 104 5.44 9.38 -5.88
CA LEU A 104 6.02 10.34 -4.95
C LEU A 104 6.88 9.62 -3.91
N HIS A 105 8.16 9.98 -3.86
CA HIS A 105 9.07 9.49 -2.82
C HIS A 105 9.07 10.37 -1.57
N CYS A 106 9.60 9.84 -0.46
CA CYS A 106 9.58 10.51 0.85
C CYS A 106 10.18 11.93 0.87
N TRP A 107 11.26 12.17 0.13
CA TRP A 107 11.93 13.47 0.06
C TRP A 107 11.27 14.44 -0.91
N GLN A 108 10.33 14.00 -1.73
CA GLN A 108 9.71 14.82 -2.77
C GLN A 108 8.51 15.58 -2.21
N LYS A 109 8.23 16.74 -2.80
CA LYS A 109 6.97 17.44 -2.54
C LYS A 109 5.79 16.61 -3.03
N PRO A 110 4.66 16.59 -2.30
CA PRO A 110 4.35 17.37 -1.09
C PRO A 110 4.66 16.64 0.23
N ILE A 111 5.20 15.41 0.18
CA ILE A 111 5.55 14.62 1.37
C ILE A 111 6.65 15.34 2.16
N ASN A 112 7.75 15.66 1.48
CA ASN A 112 8.84 16.52 1.95
C ASN A 112 9.36 16.16 3.35
N VAL A 113 9.68 14.88 3.56
CA VAL A 113 10.34 14.39 4.79
C VAL A 113 11.82 14.22 4.49
N PRO A 114 12.69 15.21 4.76
CA PRO A 114 14.11 15.11 4.49
C PRO A 114 14.78 14.13 5.46
N CYS A 115 15.64 13.26 4.94
CA CYS A 115 16.46 12.35 5.72
C CYS A 115 17.90 12.39 5.22
N SER A 116 18.84 12.74 6.10
CA SER A 116 20.28 12.71 5.79
C SER A 116 20.97 11.74 6.74
N VAL A 117 21.81 10.84 6.26
CA VAL A 117 22.56 9.87 7.07
C VAL A 117 24.02 9.83 6.65
N THR A 118 24.89 9.54 7.61
CA THR A 118 26.34 9.49 7.43
C THR A 118 26.83 8.06 7.55
N ILE A 119 27.66 7.64 6.60
CA ILE A 119 28.30 6.34 6.57
C ILE A 119 29.79 6.55 6.78
N ARG A 120 30.37 5.84 7.75
CA ARG A 120 31.81 5.78 7.96
C ARG A 120 32.33 4.47 7.40
N SER A 121 33.11 4.56 6.33
CA SER A 121 33.75 3.38 5.75
C SER A 121 34.91 2.88 6.62
N ALA A 122 35.31 1.63 6.42
CA ALA A 122 36.48 1.04 7.09
C ALA A 122 37.80 1.78 6.77
N THR A 123 37.85 2.52 5.65
CA THR A 123 39.02 3.34 5.24
C THR A 123 38.98 4.76 5.83
N GLY A 124 38.00 5.08 6.68
CA GLY A 124 37.86 6.39 7.29
C GLY A 124 37.17 7.43 6.41
N GLN A 125 36.75 7.09 5.19
CA GLN A 125 35.95 7.99 4.36
C GLN A 125 34.56 8.17 4.94
N VAL A 126 34.09 9.42 4.91
CA VAL A 126 32.74 9.82 5.31
C VAL A 126 31.90 9.99 4.05
N ILE A 127 30.78 9.26 3.98
CA ILE A 127 29.82 9.36 2.88
C ILE A 127 28.51 9.87 3.46
N VAL A 128 27.98 10.96 2.91
CA VAL A 128 26.70 11.54 3.30
C VAL A 128 25.66 11.19 2.26
N CYS A 129 24.58 10.54 2.68
CA CYS A 129 23.42 10.22 1.86
C CYS A 129 22.26 11.14 2.21
N GLN A 130 21.81 11.95 1.25
CA GLN A 130 20.74 12.92 1.47
C GLN A 130 20.00 13.28 0.17
N PRO A 131 18.81 13.90 0.26
CA PRO A 131 18.15 14.49 -0.89
C PRO A 131 18.99 15.62 -1.48
N TYR A 132 19.34 15.50 -2.75
CA TYR A 132 19.87 16.58 -3.56
C TYR A 132 18.72 17.12 -4.38
N ASN A 133 17.93 18.02 -3.78
CA ASN A 133 16.64 18.55 -4.26
C ASN A 133 15.43 17.59 -4.19
N ASP A 134 14.26 18.07 -4.65
CA ASP A 134 12.98 17.35 -4.65
C ASP A 134 12.90 16.20 -5.68
N ARG A 135 14.01 15.81 -6.34
CA ARG A 135 14.04 14.83 -7.43
C ARG A 135 15.03 13.70 -7.22
N VAL A 136 16.16 13.94 -6.55
CA VAL A 136 17.23 12.96 -6.47
C VAL A 136 17.63 12.72 -5.02
N PHE A 137 17.78 11.45 -4.65
CA PHE A 137 18.43 11.03 -3.42
C PHE A 137 19.77 10.40 -3.78
N GLU A 138 20.85 10.86 -3.16
CA GLU A 138 22.21 10.42 -3.51
C GLU A 138 23.13 10.36 -2.31
N CYS A 139 24.19 9.55 -2.46
CA CYS A 139 25.27 9.41 -1.48
C CYS A 139 26.57 9.95 -2.09
N ARG A 140 27.16 10.96 -1.45
CA ARG A 140 28.41 11.59 -1.89
C ARG A 140 29.45 11.57 -0.77
N GLN A 141 30.72 11.57 -1.12
CA GLN A 141 31.79 11.78 -0.14
C GLN A 141 31.67 13.18 0.44
N GLY A 142 31.65 13.26 1.77
CA GLY A 142 31.55 14.51 2.54
C GLY A 142 32.91 15.09 2.89
#